data_AF-A0A956HQY3-F1
#
_entry.id   AF-A0A956HQY3-F1
#
_cell.length_a   1.000
_cell.length_b   1.000
_cell.length_c   1.000
_cell.angle_alpha   90.00
_cell.angle_beta   90.00
_cell.angle_gamma   90.00
#
_symmetry.space_group_name_H-M   'P 1'
#
loop_
_entity.id
_entity.type
_entity.pdbx_description
1 polymer ?
#
loop_
_entity_poly.entity_id
_entity_poly.type
_entity_poly.pdbx_seq_one_letter_code
_entity_poly.pdbx_strand_id
1 'polypeptide(L)'
;MPRPEFTELSTSLAGTHAPVQPRIHRQEQAPVELPPLDDLLVRIGELSELLDPGHCATAYQLYAPEDLPDAYDDTLVAQRTLLRRLLRYAGENDDSLGIELIDGREAVDDDFASHLAGSLAYAGMVGSSDDQAPPRLRIIAVDLGDKRAMLGPSCVELGRGLVHLARLEAAGTGYRGGQRGDEELPSELDGFLACFALGWGLLVTNACLDPRSAGANVGTWASAAWVSASLNYPPELAVDLLAAIYRAGGRDEAFIDSRKAALNPSQRRHFDAAWTALADQGEDEALREILRWGPPSTWPESGERNLEEIDRDDHDEALELAQEQHRVRVRKPNLGHPVFRARPRRTLLGGLVGGGFGFLLGAGIGATGVMLKSIGALVGAAIGSQIRGSICSAPRCGVDLSADATVCPNCGGQIVGEIESAKQHLAAVEDYEQRALGEGS
;
A
#
# COMPACT_ATOMS: atom_id res chain seq x y z
N MET A 1 -28.96 1.90 23.40
CA MET A 1 -28.21 3.18 23.52
C MET A 1 -28.43 3.96 22.24
N PRO A 2 -29.00 5.18 22.27
CA PRO A 2 -29.28 5.95 21.07
C PRO A 2 -28.00 6.57 20.51
N ARG A 3 -27.88 6.61 19.18
CA ARG A 3 -26.80 7.32 18.47
C ARG A 3 -26.93 8.83 18.72
N PRO A 4 -25.83 9.59 18.90
CA PRO A 4 -25.91 11.03 18.96
C PRO A 4 -26.16 11.58 17.54
N GLU A 5 -27.26 12.31 17.39
CA GLU A 5 -27.50 13.19 16.25
C GLU A 5 -26.57 14.40 16.37
N PHE A 6 -25.60 14.53 15.47
CA PHE A 6 -24.80 15.75 15.34
C PHE A 6 -25.64 16.80 14.62
N THR A 7 -26.20 17.73 15.40
CA THR A 7 -26.89 18.91 14.91
C THR A 7 -25.89 19.94 14.38
N GLU A 8 -26.26 20.52 13.25
CA GLU A 8 -25.55 21.53 12.48
C GLU A 8 -25.14 22.76 13.31
N LEU A 9 -23.84 23.07 13.32
CA LEU A 9 -23.31 24.38 13.68
C LEU A 9 -22.21 24.75 12.67
N SER A 10 -22.58 25.49 11.62
CA SER A 10 -21.67 26.47 11.02
C SER A 10 -22.44 27.51 10.20
N THR A 11 -22.67 28.67 10.81
CA THR A 11 -23.04 29.90 10.10
C THR A 11 -21.80 30.75 9.84
N SER A 12 -21.55 30.97 8.55
CA SER A 12 -20.94 32.13 7.90
C SER A 12 -19.58 32.67 8.37
N LEU A 13 -18.56 32.51 7.52
CA LEU A 13 -17.72 33.62 7.05
C LEU A 13 -17.14 33.23 5.66
N ALA A 14 -17.29 34.15 4.72
CA ALA A 14 -17.17 33.93 3.28
C ALA A 14 -15.72 33.87 2.79
N GLY A 15 -15.44 32.82 2.02
CA GLY A 15 -14.26 32.59 1.20
C GLY A 15 -14.44 31.25 0.51
N THR A 16 -15.17 31.22 -0.59
CA THR A 16 -15.72 30.03 -1.23
C THR A 16 -14.65 29.12 -1.86
N HIS A 17 -14.04 28.28 -1.05
CA HIS A 17 -13.68 26.93 -1.44
C HIS A 17 -14.51 26.01 -0.55
N ALA A 18 -15.54 25.38 -1.11
CA ALA A 18 -16.28 24.36 -0.37
C ALA A 18 -15.26 23.32 0.12
N PRO A 19 -15.27 22.93 1.41
CA PRO A 19 -14.42 21.85 1.87
C PRO A 19 -14.77 20.63 1.02
N VAL A 20 -13.81 20.19 0.21
CA VAL A 20 -13.91 18.92 -0.48
C VAL A 20 -13.95 17.89 0.63
N GLN A 21 -15.14 17.39 0.96
CA GLN A 21 -15.22 16.24 1.85
C GLN A 21 -14.53 15.10 1.12
N PRO A 22 -13.40 14.58 1.64
CA PRO A 22 -12.76 13.43 1.05
C PRO A 22 -13.82 12.33 1.00
N ARG A 23 -14.20 11.91 -0.20
CA ARG A 23 -15.05 10.74 -0.37
C ARG A 23 -14.23 9.59 0.19
N ILE A 24 -14.67 9.04 1.31
CA ILE A 24 -14.14 7.80 1.86
C ILE A 24 -14.40 6.76 0.78
N HIS A 25 -13.37 6.39 0.02
CA HIS A 25 -13.41 5.20 -0.81
C HIS A 25 -13.38 4.01 0.15
N ARG A 26 -14.56 3.69 0.70
CA ARG A 26 -14.85 2.32 1.07
C ARG A 26 -14.63 1.55 -0.23
N GLN A 27 -13.64 0.65 -0.27
CA GLN A 27 -13.56 -0.30 -1.35
C GLN A 27 -14.92 -1.02 -1.33
N GLU A 28 -15.82 -0.65 -2.24
CA GLU A 28 -17.12 -1.31 -2.43
C GLU A 28 -16.90 -2.66 -3.15
N GLN A 29 -15.83 -3.36 -2.81
CA GLN A 29 -15.74 -4.76 -3.17
C GLN A 29 -16.80 -5.47 -2.33
N ALA A 30 -17.71 -6.17 -3.02
CA ALA A 30 -18.65 -7.04 -2.35
C ALA A 30 -17.85 -7.99 -1.43
N PRO A 31 -18.31 -8.24 -0.19
CA PRO A 31 -17.66 -9.21 0.67
C PRO A 31 -17.47 -10.51 -0.10
N VAL A 32 -16.26 -11.08 -0.03
CA VAL A 32 -16.00 -12.39 -0.62
C VAL A 32 -17.02 -13.36 -0.03
N GLU A 33 -17.72 -14.11 -0.89
CA GLU A 33 -18.60 -15.19 -0.41
C GLU A 33 -17.70 -16.29 0.12
N LEU A 34 -17.71 -16.48 1.45
CA LEU A 34 -16.84 -17.44 2.12
C LEU A 34 -17.59 -18.74 2.39
N PRO A 35 -16.90 -19.89 2.28
CA PRO A 35 -17.44 -21.17 2.73
C PRO A 35 -17.90 -21.12 4.21
N PRO A 36 -18.81 -22.04 4.62
CA PRO A 36 -19.12 -22.28 6.02
C PRO A 36 -17.87 -22.53 6.88
N LEU A 37 -17.96 -22.21 8.17
CA LEU A 37 -16.85 -22.37 9.12
C LEU A 37 -16.25 -23.78 9.10
N ASP A 38 -17.09 -24.81 9.07
CA ASP A 38 -16.64 -26.22 9.07
C ASP A 38 -15.77 -26.54 7.84
N ASP A 39 -16.16 -26.05 6.66
CA ASP A 39 -15.38 -26.23 5.43
C ASP A 39 -14.04 -25.50 5.50
N LEU A 40 -14.00 -24.32 6.13
CA LEU A 40 -12.76 -23.57 6.35
C LEU A 40 -11.84 -24.28 7.36
N LEU A 41 -12.39 -24.91 8.40
CA LEU A 41 -11.61 -25.69 9.37
C LEU A 41 -11.03 -26.95 8.70
N VAL A 42 -11.80 -27.65 7.87
CA VAL A 42 -11.29 -28.76 7.04
C VAL A 42 -10.16 -28.27 6.15
N ARG A 43 -10.31 -27.10 5.52
CA ARG A 43 -9.26 -26.50 4.70
C ARG A 43 -8.01 -26.14 5.50
N ILE A 44 -8.13 -25.62 6.72
CA ILE A 44 -6.97 -25.40 7.60
C ILE A 44 -6.31 -26.74 7.95
N GLY A 45 -7.08 -27.82 8.15
CA GLY A 45 -6.52 -29.14 8.37
C GLY A 45 -5.70 -29.66 7.20
N GLU A 46 -6.18 -29.47 5.97
CA GLU A 46 -5.43 -29.77 4.74
C GLU A 46 -4.13 -28.97 4.64
N LEU A 47 -4.20 -27.67 4.95
CA LEU A 47 -3.03 -26.80 4.98
C LEU A 47 -2.05 -27.20 6.10
N SER A 48 -2.55 -27.62 7.25
CA SER A 48 -1.72 -28.08 8.37
C SER A 48 -0.97 -29.36 8.03
N GLU A 49 -1.61 -30.32 7.35
CA GLU A 49 -0.94 -31.53 6.85
C GLU A 49 0.16 -31.21 5.84
N LEU A 50 -0.09 -30.20 4.99
CA LEU A 50 0.90 -29.73 4.03
C LEU A 50 2.09 -29.00 4.70
N LEU A 51 1.84 -28.24 5.77
CA LEU A 51 2.81 -27.38 6.46
C LEU A 51 3.44 -28.01 7.72
N ASP A 52 3.33 -29.33 7.88
CA ASP A 52 3.64 -30.09 9.11
C ASP A 52 2.63 -29.83 10.27
N PRO A 53 1.73 -30.79 10.55
CA PRO A 53 0.75 -30.65 11.63
C PRO A 53 1.35 -30.45 13.01
N GLY A 54 2.49 -31.08 13.29
CA GLY A 54 3.17 -30.95 14.58
C GLY A 54 3.70 -29.54 14.77
N HIS A 55 4.25 -28.96 13.70
CA HIS A 55 4.64 -27.55 13.68
C HIS A 55 3.42 -26.65 13.86
N CYS A 56 2.32 -26.85 13.11
CA CYS A 56 1.13 -26.01 13.22
C CYS A 56 0.48 -26.05 14.61
N ALA A 57 0.37 -27.23 15.23
CA ALA A 57 -0.21 -27.37 16.57
C ALA A 57 0.58 -26.61 17.65
N THR A 58 1.90 -26.52 17.46
CA THR A 58 2.84 -25.89 18.40
C THR A 58 3.31 -24.52 17.95
N ALA A 59 2.82 -24.03 16.80
CA ALA A 59 3.17 -22.74 16.25
C ALA A 59 2.99 -21.65 17.31
N TYR A 60 4.02 -20.83 17.50
CA TYR A 60 3.94 -19.76 18.47
C TYR A 60 3.13 -18.61 17.95
N GLN A 61 2.31 -18.12 18.85
CA GLN A 61 1.25 -17.19 18.54
C GLN A 61 1.77 -15.78 18.69
N LEU A 62 2.07 -15.15 17.55
CA LEU A 62 2.34 -13.72 17.47
C LEU A 62 1.06 -12.97 17.75
N TYR A 63 1.13 -12.00 18.66
CA TYR A 63 -0.07 -11.36 19.17
C TYR A 63 0.06 -9.85 19.30
N ALA A 64 1.29 -9.35 19.34
CA ALA A 64 1.56 -7.93 19.48
C ALA A 64 2.69 -7.51 18.53
N PRO A 65 2.62 -6.30 17.94
CA PRO A 65 3.76 -5.69 17.28
C PRO A 65 5.05 -5.71 18.11
N GLU A 66 4.92 -5.67 19.43
CA GLU A 66 6.03 -5.73 20.38
C GLU A 66 6.75 -7.09 20.39
N ASP A 67 6.14 -8.14 19.84
CA ASP A 67 6.80 -9.43 19.60
C ASP A 67 7.77 -9.39 18.41
N LEU A 68 7.81 -8.29 17.66
CA LEU A 68 8.76 -8.07 16.57
C LEU A 68 9.94 -7.25 17.13
N PRO A 69 11.12 -7.87 17.38
CA PRO A 69 12.25 -7.17 17.99
C PRO A 69 12.81 -6.07 17.08
N ASP A 70 12.63 -6.23 15.77
CA ASP A 70 13.08 -5.28 14.76
C ASP A 70 12.08 -4.14 14.63
N ALA A 71 12.58 -2.90 14.62
CA ALA A 71 11.74 -1.77 14.28
C ALA A 71 11.31 -1.90 12.81
N TYR A 72 10.01 -2.03 12.56
CA TYR A 72 9.47 -2.05 11.22
C TYR A 72 8.79 -0.70 10.90
N ASP A 73 9.17 -0.10 9.78
CA ASP A 73 8.69 1.19 9.27
C ASP A 73 8.11 1.04 7.84
N ASP A 74 7.82 2.17 7.19
CA ASP A 74 7.26 2.24 5.83
C ASP A 74 8.33 2.15 4.72
N THR A 75 9.51 1.57 5.02
CA THR A 75 10.57 1.32 4.04
C THR A 75 10.51 -0.09 3.48
N LEU A 76 11.05 -0.26 2.27
CA LEU A 76 11.14 -1.58 1.64
C LEU A 76 12.04 -2.53 2.45
N VAL A 77 13.13 -2.01 3.02
CA VAL A 77 14.05 -2.80 3.85
C VAL A 77 13.34 -3.31 5.09
N ALA A 78 12.67 -2.44 5.85
CA ALA A 78 11.94 -2.87 7.03
C ALA A 78 10.82 -3.87 6.69
N GLN A 79 10.14 -3.67 5.56
CA GLN A 79 9.12 -4.61 5.11
C GLN A 79 9.72 -5.99 4.75
N ARG A 80 10.90 -6.03 4.13
CA ARG A 80 11.61 -7.29 3.88
C ARG A 80 12.08 -7.94 5.19
N THR A 81 12.62 -7.17 6.12
CA THR A 81 13.02 -7.65 7.45
C THR A 81 11.82 -8.26 8.19
N LEU A 82 10.65 -7.61 8.14
CA LEU A 82 9.41 -8.16 8.69
C LEU A 82 9.05 -9.51 8.07
N LEU A 83 9.11 -9.63 6.74
CA LEU A 83 8.82 -10.89 6.04
C LEU A 83 9.80 -12.01 6.44
N ARG A 84 11.11 -11.70 6.51
CA ARG A 84 12.15 -12.64 6.99
C ARG A 84 11.91 -13.06 8.45
N ARG A 85 11.45 -12.13 9.29
CA ARG A 85 11.11 -12.42 10.70
C ARG A 85 9.88 -13.33 10.81
N LEU A 86 8.82 -13.04 10.06
CA LEU A 86 7.63 -13.89 10.00
C LEU A 86 8.01 -15.29 9.50
N LEU A 87 8.89 -15.39 8.51
CA LEU A 87 9.39 -16.67 8.01
C LEU A 87 10.08 -17.49 9.12
N ARG A 88 10.99 -16.87 9.89
CA ARG A 88 11.59 -17.51 11.09
C ARG A 88 10.54 -17.94 12.12
N TYR A 89 9.46 -17.18 12.27
CA TYR A 89 8.35 -17.55 13.16
C TYR A 89 7.48 -18.70 12.65
N ALA A 90 7.47 -18.97 11.34
CA ALA A 90 6.94 -20.18 10.73
C ALA A 90 7.93 -21.37 10.77
N GLY A 91 9.06 -21.25 11.46
CA GLY A 91 10.06 -22.32 11.56
C GLY A 91 10.98 -22.45 10.35
N GLU A 92 10.86 -21.57 9.37
CA GLU A 92 11.69 -21.55 8.16
C GLU A 92 12.93 -20.66 8.36
N ASN A 93 14.07 -21.09 7.81
CA ASN A 93 15.27 -20.26 7.81
C ASN A 93 15.36 -19.42 6.53
N ASP A 94 15.90 -18.21 6.64
CA ASP A 94 16.15 -17.35 5.49
C ASP A 94 17.19 -17.97 4.53
N ASP A 95 18.09 -18.81 5.05
CA ASP A 95 19.05 -19.57 4.24
C ASP A 95 18.39 -20.70 3.43
N SER A 96 17.23 -21.23 3.87
CA SER A 96 16.50 -22.28 3.15
C SER A 96 15.49 -21.69 2.16
N LEU A 97 14.93 -20.53 2.48
CA LEU A 97 13.97 -19.82 1.65
C LEU A 97 14.26 -18.32 1.71
N GLY A 98 14.83 -17.77 0.63
CA GLY A 98 15.11 -16.34 0.57
C GLY A 98 13.86 -15.51 0.29
N ILE A 99 13.81 -14.24 0.75
CA ILE A 99 12.76 -13.29 0.36
C ILE A 99 13.28 -12.30 -0.69
N GLU A 100 12.67 -12.28 -1.87
CA GLU A 100 12.88 -11.26 -2.91
C GLU A 100 11.71 -10.28 -2.90
N LEU A 101 11.89 -9.14 -2.23
CA LEU A 101 10.94 -8.03 -2.29
C LEU A 101 11.25 -7.15 -3.50
N ILE A 102 10.23 -6.83 -4.30
CA ILE A 102 10.32 -5.95 -5.48
C ILE A 102 9.51 -4.69 -5.22
N ASP A 103 10.09 -3.52 -5.51
CA ASP A 103 9.35 -2.25 -5.51
C ASP A 103 8.44 -2.19 -6.75
N GLY A 104 7.17 -2.52 -6.57
CA GLY A 104 6.13 -2.42 -7.59
C GLY A 104 5.31 -1.13 -7.51
N ARG A 105 5.67 -0.21 -6.59
CA ARG A 105 4.91 1.03 -6.40
C ARG A 105 4.98 1.89 -7.65
N GLU A 106 3.81 2.27 -8.15
CA GLU A 106 3.71 3.24 -9.23
C GLU A 106 4.02 4.65 -8.72
N ALA A 107 4.64 5.49 -9.55
CA ALA A 107 4.82 6.91 -9.26
C ALA A 107 3.50 7.66 -9.54
N VAL A 108 2.45 7.32 -8.80
CA VAL A 108 1.18 8.07 -8.85
C VAL A 108 1.26 9.24 -7.88
N ASP A 109 0.58 10.33 -8.21
CA ASP A 109 0.46 11.49 -7.30
C ASP A 109 -0.05 11.04 -5.93
N ASP A 110 0.58 11.56 -4.86
CA ASP A 110 0.23 11.38 -3.43
C ASP A 110 -1.29 11.56 -3.20
N ASP A 111 -2.09 10.51 -3.43
CA ASP A 111 -3.43 10.45 -2.91
C ASP A 111 -3.31 10.07 -1.45
N PHE A 112 -3.68 10.99 -0.57
CA PHE A 112 -3.61 10.79 0.87
C PHE A 112 -4.24 9.46 1.34
N ALA A 113 -5.23 8.95 0.60
CA ALA A 113 -5.88 7.68 0.89
C ALA A 113 -5.02 6.43 0.61
N SER A 114 -4.08 6.48 -0.34
CA SER A 114 -3.24 5.31 -0.67
C SER A 114 -2.24 5.00 0.45
N HIS A 115 -1.69 6.04 1.09
CA HIS A 115 -0.72 5.89 2.20
C HIS A 115 -1.25 5.19 3.46
N LEU A 116 -2.55 4.89 3.54
CA LEU A 116 -3.15 4.30 4.74
C LEU A 116 -3.33 2.79 4.64
N ALA A 117 -3.56 2.28 3.43
CA ALA A 117 -3.76 0.86 3.18
C ALA A 117 -2.54 0.34 2.41
N GLY A 118 -1.67 -0.37 3.10
CA GLY A 118 -0.55 -1.01 2.45
C GLY A 118 -0.99 -2.30 1.72
N SER A 119 -0.31 -2.62 0.62
CA SER A 119 -0.63 -3.78 -0.20
C SER A 119 0.64 -4.47 -0.69
N LEU A 120 0.67 -5.78 -0.45
CA LEU A 120 1.66 -6.71 -0.98
C LEU A 120 0.96 -7.67 -1.93
N ALA A 121 1.71 -8.13 -2.94
CA ALA A 121 1.25 -9.17 -3.84
C ALA A 121 2.32 -10.25 -3.96
N TYR A 122 1.98 -11.47 -3.56
CA TYR A 122 2.78 -12.65 -3.83
C TYR A 122 2.83 -12.89 -5.34
N ALA A 123 4.04 -12.80 -5.90
CA ALA A 123 4.27 -12.91 -7.33
C ALA A 123 4.66 -14.32 -7.76
N GLY A 124 4.90 -15.22 -6.80
CA GLY A 124 5.36 -16.59 -7.03
C GLY A 124 6.70 -16.87 -6.36
N MET A 125 7.20 -18.07 -6.62
CA MET A 125 8.55 -18.45 -6.27
C MET A 125 9.50 -18.07 -7.41
N VAL A 126 10.72 -17.67 -7.05
CA VAL A 126 12.01 -17.39 -7.70
C VAL A 126 13.03 -18.54 -7.74
N GLY A 127 13.46 -19.07 -8.87
CA GLY A 127 14.58 -20.00 -8.91
C GLY A 127 15.88 -19.24 -9.01
N SER A 128 16.89 -19.69 -8.28
CA SER A 128 18.24 -19.23 -8.58
C SER A 128 18.71 -19.86 -9.89
N SER A 129 19.40 -19.07 -10.70
CA SER A 129 20.18 -19.58 -11.84
C SER A 129 21.38 -20.44 -11.41
N ASP A 130 21.76 -20.32 -10.14
CA ASP A 130 22.73 -21.20 -9.49
C ASP A 130 21.96 -22.37 -8.85
N ASP A 131 22.19 -23.59 -9.36
CA ASP A 131 21.54 -24.83 -8.90
C ASP A 131 21.70 -25.08 -7.39
N GLN A 132 22.63 -24.38 -6.71
CA GLN A 132 22.86 -24.51 -5.27
C GLN A 132 22.14 -23.47 -4.41
N ALA A 133 21.63 -22.39 -5.00
CA ALA A 133 20.98 -21.36 -4.19
C ALA A 133 19.52 -21.73 -3.89
N PRO A 134 19.05 -21.44 -2.66
CA PRO A 134 17.68 -21.76 -2.26
C PRO A 134 16.66 -21.05 -3.16
N PRO A 135 15.45 -21.62 -3.31
CA PRO A 135 14.36 -20.90 -3.94
C PRO A 135 14.09 -19.60 -3.17
N ARG A 136 13.60 -18.58 -3.88
CA ARG A 136 13.26 -17.28 -3.29
C ARG A 136 11.77 -17.04 -3.40
N LEU A 137 11.13 -16.61 -2.32
CA LEU A 137 9.74 -16.18 -2.31
C LEU A 137 9.69 -14.73 -2.81
N ARG A 138 9.03 -14.51 -3.96
CA ARG A 138 8.95 -13.19 -4.59
C ARG A 138 7.66 -12.48 -4.18
N ILE A 139 7.81 -11.33 -3.52
CA ILE A 139 6.70 -10.46 -3.13
C ILE A 139 6.91 -9.10 -3.80
N ILE A 140 5.82 -8.52 -4.30
CA ILE A 140 5.79 -7.18 -4.87
C ILE A 140 5.16 -6.24 -3.82
N ALA A 141 5.88 -5.20 -3.43
CA ALA A 141 5.33 -4.08 -2.68
C ALA A 141 4.59 -3.15 -3.64
N VAL A 142 3.25 -3.14 -3.55
CA VAL A 142 2.38 -2.28 -4.37
C VAL A 142 2.14 -0.95 -3.68
N ASP A 143 1.97 -0.97 -2.36
CA ASP A 143 1.92 0.22 -1.51
C ASP A 143 2.51 -0.09 -0.13
N LEU A 144 3.28 0.85 0.42
CA LEU A 144 3.79 0.80 1.79
C LEU A 144 2.96 1.78 2.60
N GLY A 145 1.78 1.31 3.02
CA GLY A 145 0.89 2.08 3.89
C GLY A 145 1.40 2.13 5.33
N ASP A 146 0.50 2.41 6.28
CA ASP A 146 0.86 2.39 7.70
C ASP A 146 1.42 1.02 8.11
N LYS A 147 2.50 1.04 8.90
CA LYS A 147 3.21 -0.17 9.36
C LYS A 147 2.27 -1.23 9.94
N ARG A 148 1.29 -0.84 10.76
CA ARG A 148 0.37 -1.80 11.36
C ARG A 148 -0.66 -2.31 10.34
N ALA A 149 -0.97 -1.53 9.31
CA ALA A 149 -1.86 -1.97 8.23
C ALA A 149 -1.16 -2.98 7.30
N MET A 150 0.16 -2.94 7.21
CA MET A 150 0.97 -3.89 6.43
C MET A 150 1.11 -5.26 7.08
N LEU A 151 1.03 -5.36 8.41
CA LEU A 151 1.31 -6.61 9.12
C LEU A 151 0.38 -7.76 8.71
N GLY A 152 -0.93 -7.51 8.65
CA GLY A 152 -1.92 -8.52 8.21
C GLY A 152 -1.68 -9.01 6.77
N PRO A 153 -1.66 -8.11 5.77
CA PRO A 153 -1.33 -8.47 4.38
C PRO A 153 0.02 -9.18 4.24
N SER A 154 1.04 -8.79 5.01
CA SER A 154 2.35 -9.46 5.02
C SER A 154 2.24 -10.92 5.46
N CYS A 155 1.46 -11.19 6.52
CA CYS A 155 1.20 -12.55 6.98
C CYS A 155 0.49 -13.38 5.90
N VAL A 156 -0.54 -12.80 5.27
CA VAL A 156 -1.34 -13.49 4.24
C VAL A 156 -0.46 -13.85 3.04
N GLU A 157 0.27 -12.89 2.47
CA GLU A 157 1.09 -13.13 1.28
C GLU A 157 2.26 -14.08 1.55
N LEU A 158 2.86 -14.01 2.75
CA LEU A 158 3.87 -14.99 3.16
C LEU A 158 3.26 -16.39 3.33
N GLY A 159 2.07 -16.49 3.94
CA GLY A 159 1.33 -17.74 4.08
C GLY A 159 1.03 -18.38 2.72
N ARG A 160 0.64 -17.58 1.71
CA ARG A 160 0.46 -18.06 0.32
C ARG A 160 1.75 -18.64 -0.25
N GLY A 161 2.86 -17.96 -0.05
CA GLY A 161 4.15 -18.44 -0.55
C GLY A 161 4.62 -19.72 0.13
N LEU A 162 4.40 -19.88 1.44
CA LEU A 162 4.70 -21.12 2.17
C LEU A 162 3.82 -22.29 1.73
N VAL A 163 2.52 -22.05 1.52
CA VAL A 163 1.61 -23.07 0.95
C VAL A 163 2.08 -23.48 -0.45
N HIS A 164 2.53 -22.52 -1.27
CA HIS A 164 3.03 -22.81 -2.60
C HIS A 164 4.31 -23.66 -2.55
N LEU A 165 5.26 -23.29 -1.68
CA LEU A 165 6.50 -24.03 -1.48
C LEU A 165 6.20 -25.48 -1.08
N ALA A 166 5.38 -25.68 -0.05
CA ALA A 166 5.05 -27.02 0.42
C ALA A 166 4.32 -27.86 -0.65
N ARG A 167 3.47 -27.26 -1.49
CA ARG A 167 2.85 -27.95 -2.64
C ARG A 167 3.90 -28.42 -3.66
N LEU A 168 4.89 -27.58 -3.98
CA LEU A 168 5.98 -27.92 -4.90
C LEU A 168 6.84 -29.07 -4.34
N GLU A 169 7.17 -29.00 -3.05
CA GLU A 169 7.93 -30.05 -2.36
C GLU A 169 7.16 -31.38 -2.35
N ALA A 170 5.87 -31.35 -2.03
CA ALA A 170 5.00 -32.53 -2.04
C ALA A 170 4.85 -33.14 -3.44
N ALA A 171 4.83 -32.31 -4.49
CA ALA A 171 4.79 -32.76 -5.88
C ALA A 171 6.13 -33.34 -6.37
N GLY A 172 7.23 -33.15 -5.62
CA GLY A 172 8.58 -33.49 -6.05
C GLY A 172 9.02 -32.71 -7.29
N THR A 173 8.34 -31.62 -7.62
CA THR A 173 8.67 -30.76 -8.76
C THR A 173 9.80 -29.84 -8.33
N GLY A 174 11.03 -30.27 -8.61
CA GLY A 174 12.21 -29.43 -8.39
C GLY A 174 12.01 -28.06 -9.04
N TYR A 175 12.45 -27.02 -8.33
CA TYR A 175 12.25 -25.64 -8.73
C TYR A 175 13.01 -25.35 -10.05
N ARG A 176 12.33 -25.40 -11.21
CA ARG A 176 12.93 -25.05 -12.50
C ARG A 176 12.43 -23.68 -12.93
N GLY A 177 13.22 -22.66 -12.60
CA GLY A 177 12.96 -21.27 -12.98
C GLY A 177 12.66 -21.16 -14.47
N GLY A 178 11.42 -20.80 -14.79
CA GLY A 178 10.98 -20.52 -16.17
C GLY A 178 9.81 -21.35 -16.69
N GLN A 179 9.43 -22.45 -16.04
CA GLN A 179 8.20 -23.18 -16.43
C GLN A 179 7.01 -22.73 -15.58
N ARG A 180 6.39 -21.61 -15.98
CA ARG A 180 4.98 -21.34 -15.66
C ARG A 180 4.13 -21.81 -16.83
N GLY A 181 3.65 -23.05 -16.74
CA GLY A 181 2.50 -23.51 -17.49
C GLY A 181 1.42 -23.90 -16.50
N ASP A 182 0.50 -22.98 -16.23
CA ASP A 182 -0.83 -23.25 -15.65
C ASP A 182 -0.96 -23.74 -14.19
N GLU A 183 0.09 -23.83 -13.38
CA GLU A 183 -0.10 -24.10 -11.93
C GLU A 183 -0.78 -22.90 -11.24
N GLU A 184 -1.97 -23.16 -10.70
CA GLU A 184 -2.78 -22.19 -9.99
C GLU A 184 -2.09 -21.80 -8.67
N LEU A 185 -1.66 -20.53 -8.58
CA LEU A 185 -1.10 -19.98 -7.34
C LEU A 185 -2.09 -20.16 -6.19
N PRO A 186 -1.62 -20.39 -4.95
CA PRO A 186 -2.51 -20.40 -3.80
C PRO A 186 -3.36 -19.13 -3.75
N SER A 187 -4.65 -19.34 -3.50
CA SER A 187 -5.61 -18.25 -3.37
C SER A 187 -5.27 -17.35 -2.18
N GLU A 188 -5.80 -16.13 -2.16
CA GLU A 188 -5.69 -15.26 -0.98
C GLU A 188 -6.29 -15.93 0.27
N LEU A 189 -7.41 -16.65 0.09
CA LEU A 189 -8.04 -17.42 1.16
C LEU A 189 -7.11 -18.51 1.71
N ASP A 190 -6.38 -19.25 0.85
CA ASP A 190 -5.38 -20.23 1.31
C ASP A 190 -4.30 -19.57 2.19
N GLY A 191 -3.84 -18.37 1.81
CA GLY A 191 -2.89 -17.60 2.61
C GLY A 191 -3.45 -17.14 3.95
N PHE A 192 -4.67 -16.62 3.94
CA PHE A 192 -5.37 -16.19 5.15
C PHE A 192 -5.59 -17.35 6.11
N LEU A 193 -6.02 -18.51 5.62
CA LEU A 193 -6.21 -19.71 6.43
C LEU A 193 -4.87 -20.27 6.95
N ALA A 194 -3.81 -20.26 6.12
CA ALA A 194 -2.48 -20.68 6.55
C ALA A 194 -1.94 -19.83 7.71
N CYS A 195 -2.30 -18.54 7.80
CA CYS A 195 -1.91 -17.69 8.93
C CYS A 195 -2.37 -18.25 10.28
N PHE A 196 -3.53 -18.92 10.34
CA PHE A 196 -4.01 -19.53 11.57
C PHE A 196 -3.17 -20.76 11.96
N ALA A 197 -2.81 -21.58 10.97
CA ALA A 197 -1.96 -22.75 11.17
C ALA A 197 -0.51 -22.37 11.56
N LEU A 198 0.00 -21.25 11.03
CA LEU A 198 1.36 -20.75 11.27
C LEU A 198 1.49 -19.89 12.55
N GLY A 199 0.41 -19.71 13.31
CA GLY A 199 0.41 -18.93 14.55
C GLY A 199 0.36 -17.41 14.38
N TRP A 200 -0.12 -16.93 13.24
CA TRP A 200 -0.36 -15.50 12.95
C TRP A 200 -1.84 -15.14 13.00
N GLY A 201 -2.70 -16.07 13.41
CA GLY A 201 -4.15 -15.92 13.44
C GLY A 201 -4.62 -14.64 14.14
N LEU A 202 -4.00 -14.28 15.26
CA LEU A 202 -4.38 -13.05 15.98
C LEU A 202 -4.05 -11.77 15.19
N LEU A 203 -2.90 -11.73 14.51
CA LEU A 203 -2.48 -10.59 13.70
C LEU A 203 -3.45 -10.36 12.52
N VAL A 204 -3.80 -11.44 11.81
CA VAL A 204 -4.76 -11.34 10.69
C VAL A 204 -6.18 -11.05 11.19
N THR A 205 -6.59 -11.59 12.33
CA THR A 205 -7.89 -11.25 12.94
C THR A 205 -7.99 -9.75 13.27
N ASN A 206 -6.94 -9.16 13.87
CA ASN A 206 -6.91 -7.73 14.13
C ASN A 206 -6.92 -6.89 12.83
N ALA A 207 -6.34 -7.41 11.75
CA ALA A 207 -6.32 -6.76 10.43
C ALA A 207 -7.68 -6.80 9.68
N CYS A 208 -8.56 -7.77 9.98
CA CYS A 208 -9.90 -7.88 9.40
C CYS A 208 -10.89 -6.81 9.90
N LEU A 209 -10.60 -6.15 11.02
CA LEU A 209 -11.40 -5.04 11.54
C LEU A 209 -10.49 -4.02 12.20
N ASP A 210 -9.94 -3.17 11.36
CA ASP A 210 -9.03 -2.12 11.79
C ASP A 210 -9.56 -0.74 11.42
N PRO A 211 -10.62 -0.27 12.11
CA PRO A 211 -11.16 1.06 11.90
C PRO A 211 -10.15 2.09 12.41
N ARG A 212 -9.46 2.75 11.50
CA ARG A 212 -8.50 3.81 11.80
C ARG A 212 -8.93 5.11 11.18
N SER A 213 -8.90 6.17 11.97
CA SER A 213 -8.86 7.52 11.40
C SER A 213 -7.41 7.91 11.19
N ALA A 214 -7.09 8.35 9.99
CA ALA A 214 -5.84 9.04 9.73
C ALA A 214 -6.18 10.50 9.39
N GLY A 215 -5.49 11.41 10.08
CA GLY A 215 -5.59 12.83 9.83
C GLY A 215 -4.28 13.34 9.24
N ALA A 216 -4.33 14.10 8.15
CA ALA A 216 -3.19 14.89 7.70
C ALA A 216 -3.55 16.36 7.56
N ASN A 217 -2.58 17.20 7.89
CA ASN A 217 -2.62 18.62 7.61
C ASN A 217 -1.91 18.86 6.27
N VAL A 218 -2.67 19.16 5.23
CA VAL A 218 -2.14 19.59 3.92
C VAL A 218 -2.23 21.11 3.88
N GLY A 219 -1.13 21.78 4.23
CA GLY A 219 -1.11 23.24 4.39
C GLY A 219 -2.01 23.71 5.54
N THR A 220 -3.03 24.51 5.23
CA THR A 220 -4.03 24.97 6.21
C THR A 220 -5.26 24.06 6.31
N TRP A 221 -5.28 22.94 5.59
CA TRP A 221 -6.43 22.05 5.47
C TRP A 221 -6.18 20.78 6.27
N ALA A 222 -7.11 20.40 7.15
CA ALA A 222 -7.10 19.11 7.81
C ALA A 222 -7.99 18.13 7.04
N SER A 223 -7.41 17.04 6.53
CA SER A 223 -8.13 15.93 5.94
C SER A 223 -8.16 14.77 6.94
N ALA A 224 -9.32 14.15 7.14
CA ALA A 224 -9.46 12.92 7.91
C ALA A 224 -10.03 11.83 7.01
N ALA A 225 -9.34 10.70 6.90
CA ALA A 225 -9.80 9.51 6.21
C ALA A 225 -10.00 8.37 7.22
N TRP A 226 -10.96 7.50 6.96
CA TRP A 226 -11.18 6.29 7.75
C TRP A 226 -10.86 5.06 6.90
N VAL A 227 -9.91 4.25 7.34
CA VAL A 227 -9.70 2.89 6.82
C VAL A 227 -10.48 1.94 7.71
N SER A 228 -11.28 1.04 7.14
CA SER A 228 -12.12 0.12 7.93
C SER A 228 -11.48 -1.24 8.18
N ALA A 229 -10.61 -1.71 7.28
CA ALA A 229 -9.87 -2.95 7.38
C ALA A 229 -8.72 -2.97 6.35
N SER A 230 -7.64 -3.72 6.64
CA SER A 230 -6.56 -3.99 5.68
C SER A 230 -6.71 -5.37 5.01
N LEU A 231 -7.57 -6.24 5.54
CA LEU A 231 -7.95 -7.52 4.93
C LEU A 231 -9.45 -7.55 4.67
N ASN A 232 -9.87 -8.10 3.52
CA ASN A 232 -11.27 -8.11 3.10
C ASN A 232 -12.03 -9.37 3.60
N TYR A 233 -11.86 -9.72 4.88
CA TYR A 233 -12.54 -10.86 5.51
C TYR A 233 -13.42 -10.40 6.68
N PRO A 234 -14.57 -11.05 6.95
CA PRO A 234 -15.40 -10.75 8.12
C PRO A 234 -14.61 -10.98 9.41
N PRO A 235 -14.59 -10.01 10.34
CA PRO A 235 -13.85 -10.17 11.59
C PRO A 235 -14.46 -11.21 12.53
N GLU A 236 -15.77 -11.43 12.47
CA GLU A 236 -16.45 -12.49 13.23
C GLU A 236 -15.89 -13.86 12.85
N LEU A 237 -15.80 -14.14 11.55
CA LEU A 237 -15.23 -15.38 11.03
C LEU A 237 -13.78 -15.58 11.47
N ALA A 238 -12.94 -14.53 11.37
CA ALA A 238 -11.55 -14.60 11.79
C ALA A 238 -11.41 -14.91 13.29
N VAL A 239 -12.32 -14.38 14.11
CA VAL A 239 -12.39 -14.66 15.54
C VAL A 239 -12.85 -16.10 15.82
N ASP A 240 -13.83 -16.62 15.08
CA ASP A 240 -14.30 -18.01 15.20
C ASP A 240 -13.18 -19.00 14.87
N LEU A 241 -12.45 -18.77 13.77
CA LEU A 241 -11.27 -19.56 13.39
C LEU A 241 -10.20 -19.51 14.49
N LEU A 242 -9.91 -18.32 15.03
CA LEU A 242 -8.94 -18.17 16.11
C LEU A 242 -9.34 -18.97 17.36
N ALA A 243 -10.62 -18.91 17.76
CA ALA A 243 -11.14 -19.65 18.90
C ALA A 243 -11.01 -21.17 18.70
N ALA A 244 -11.37 -21.67 17.51
CA ALA A 244 -11.24 -23.08 17.16
C ALA A 244 -9.78 -23.58 17.25
N ILE A 245 -8.85 -22.81 16.69
CA ILE A 245 -7.41 -23.13 16.66
C ILE A 245 -6.82 -23.14 18.07
N TYR A 246 -7.16 -22.14 18.89
CA TYR A 246 -6.71 -22.08 20.28
C TYR A 246 -7.29 -23.22 21.14
N ARG A 247 -8.53 -23.64 20.84
CA ARG A 247 -9.19 -24.73 21.53
C ARG A 247 -8.56 -26.08 21.18
N ALA A 248 -8.38 -26.33 19.89
CA ALA A 248 -7.71 -27.55 19.41
C ALA A 248 -6.29 -27.69 19.96
N GLY A 249 -5.57 -26.56 20.05
CA GLY A 249 -4.20 -26.47 20.59
C GLY A 249 -4.07 -26.69 22.09
N GLY A 250 -5.18 -26.92 22.83
CA GLY A 250 -5.15 -27.25 24.25
C GLY A 250 -4.53 -26.15 25.13
N ARG A 251 -4.69 -24.88 24.75
CA ARG A 251 -4.07 -23.75 25.46
C ARG A 251 -4.76 -23.49 26.80
N ASP A 252 -3.96 -23.14 27.82
CA ASP A 252 -4.49 -22.85 29.16
C ASP A 252 -5.18 -21.48 29.25
N GLU A 253 -5.94 -21.27 30.33
CA GLU A 253 -6.72 -20.04 30.52
C GLU A 253 -5.83 -18.79 30.58
N ALA A 254 -4.64 -18.89 31.19
CA ALA A 254 -3.70 -17.78 31.30
C ALA A 254 -3.18 -17.34 29.93
N PHE A 255 -2.85 -18.28 29.06
CA PHE A 255 -2.48 -18.03 27.68
C PHE A 255 -3.63 -17.32 26.95
N ILE A 256 -4.84 -17.88 27.03
CA ILE A 256 -6.02 -17.36 26.34
C ILE A 256 -6.32 -15.92 26.77
N ASP A 257 -6.32 -15.63 28.07
CA ASP A 257 -6.57 -14.29 28.58
C ASP A 257 -5.52 -13.27 28.13
N SER A 258 -4.24 -13.68 28.07
CA SER A 258 -3.17 -12.82 27.56
C SER A 258 -3.40 -12.42 26.08
N ARG A 259 -3.88 -13.36 25.25
CA ARG A 259 -4.11 -13.13 23.82
C ARG A 259 -5.41 -12.36 23.56
N LYS A 260 -6.46 -12.65 24.33
CA LYS A 260 -7.72 -11.89 24.29
C LYS A 260 -7.53 -10.41 24.61
N ALA A 261 -6.55 -10.08 25.45
CA ALA A 261 -6.22 -8.69 25.77
C ALA A 261 -5.78 -7.89 24.53
N ALA A 262 -5.21 -8.55 23.51
CA ALA A 262 -4.77 -7.94 22.26
C ALA A 262 -5.87 -7.85 21.18
N LEU A 263 -7.03 -8.48 21.38
CA LEU A 263 -8.19 -8.30 20.50
C LEU A 263 -8.91 -6.98 20.80
N ASN A 264 -9.51 -6.39 19.76
CA ASN A 264 -10.42 -5.25 19.92
C ASN A 264 -11.65 -5.61 20.78
N PRO A 265 -12.31 -4.65 21.46
CA PRO A 265 -13.43 -4.94 22.35
C PRO A 265 -14.65 -5.65 21.72
N SER A 266 -14.90 -5.45 20.41
CA SER A 266 -15.93 -6.20 19.68
C SER A 266 -15.49 -7.63 19.42
N GLN A 267 -14.27 -7.82 18.91
CA GLN A 267 -13.67 -9.12 18.63
C GLN A 267 -13.54 -9.97 19.89
N ARG A 268 -13.12 -9.37 21.02
CA ARG A 268 -13.03 -10.06 22.31
C ARG A 268 -14.38 -10.64 22.77
N ARG A 269 -15.45 -9.85 22.67
CA ARG A 269 -16.81 -10.32 23.03
C ARG A 269 -17.26 -11.47 22.13
N HIS A 270 -16.93 -11.41 20.84
CA HIS A 270 -17.22 -12.49 19.91
C HIS A 270 -16.39 -13.74 20.22
N PHE A 271 -15.10 -13.56 20.53
CA PHE A 271 -14.19 -14.64 20.92
C PHE A 271 -14.71 -15.36 22.18
N ASP A 272 -15.16 -14.62 23.20
CA ASP A 272 -15.73 -15.20 24.42
C ASP A 272 -16.95 -16.07 24.11
N ALA A 273 -17.82 -15.62 23.20
CA ALA A 273 -19.01 -16.36 22.79
C ALA A 273 -18.64 -17.64 22.02
N ALA A 274 -17.74 -17.53 21.03
CA ALA A 274 -17.25 -18.66 20.24
C ALA A 274 -16.52 -19.69 21.12
N TRP A 275 -15.64 -19.23 22.00
CA TRP A 275 -14.90 -20.06 22.94
C TRP A 275 -15.82 -20.84 23.88
N THR A 276 -16.86 -20.18 24.41
CA THR A 276 -17.86 -20.83 25.28
C THR A 276 -18.66 -21.87 24.51
N ALA A 277 -19.11 -21.56 23.29
CA ALA A 277 -19.86 -22.48 22.45
C ALA A 277 -19.08 -23.77 22.15
N LEU A 278 -17.79 -23.65 21.79
CA LEU A 278 -16.91 -24.80 21.54
C LEU A 278 -16.67 -25.63 22.82
N ALA A 279 -16.55 -24.98 23.98
CA ALA A 279 -16.35 -25.66 25.25
C ALA A 279 -17.59 -26.50 25.66
N ASP A 280 -18.80 -25.96 25.46
CA ASP A 280 -20.05 -26.64 25.78
C ASP A 280 -20.29 -27.90 24.92
N GLN A 281 -19.73 -27.93 23.71
CA GLN A 281 -19.83 -29.07 22.80
C GLN A 281 -18.83 -30.20 23.13
N GLY A 282 -17.75 -29.90 23.87
CA GLY A 282 -16.72 -30.88 24.22
C GLY A 282 -15.92 -31.38 22.99
N GLU A 283 -15.80 -30.54 21.96
CA GLU A 283 -15.30 -30.92 20.63
C GLU A 283 -13.78 -30.83 20.47
N ASP A 284 -13.00 -30.66 21.54
CA ASP A 284 -11.54 -30.45 21.45
C ASP A 284 -10.83 -31.53 20.62
N GLU A 285 -11.24 -32.79 20.76
CA GLU A 285 -10.67 -33.92 19.99
C GLU A 285 -11.16 -33.92 18.54
N ALA A 286 -12.45 -33.62 18.31
CA ALA A 286 -13.01 -33.52 16.97
C ALA A 286 -12.36 -32.38 16.18
N LEU A 287 -12.11 -31.24 16.82
CA LEU A 287 -11.38 -30.12 16.22
C LEU A 287 -9.94 -30.53 15.85
N ARG A 288 -9.23 -31.24 16.73
CA ARG A 288 -7.88 -31.75 16.42
C ARG A 288 -7.89 -32.73 15.25
N GLU A 289 -8.91 -33.58 15.15
CA GLU A 289 -9.10 -34.50 14.02
C GLU A 289 -9.34 -33.73 12.72
N ILE A 290 -10.25 -32.75 12.71
CA ILE A 290 -10.53 -31.87 11.56
C ILE A 290 -9.26 -31.14 11.11
N LEU A 291 -8.48 -30.62 12.07
CA LEU A 291 -7.24 -29.89 11.81
C LEU A 291 -6.02 -30.79 11.53
N ARG A 292 -6.17 -32.12 11.63
CA ARG A 292 -5.10 -33.12 11.41
C ARG A 292 -3.90 -32.99 12.35
N TRP A 293 -4.07 -32.39 13.52
CA TRP A 293 -2.95 -32.12 14.45
C TRP A 293 -2.51 -33.31 15.30
N GLY A 294 -3.27 -34.41 15.31
CA GLY A 294 -3.00 -35.55 16.19
C GLY A 294 -3.11 -35.19 17.68
N PRO A 295 -2.88 -36.17 18.58
CA PRO A 295 -2.99 -35.95 20.01
C PRO A 295 -1.83 -35.08 20.55
N PRO A 296 -2.04 -34.29 21.62
CA PRO A 296 -0.97 -33.45 22.20
C PRO A 296 0.32 -34.17 22.58
N SER A 297 0.25 -35.47 22.87
CA SER A 297 1.42 -36.30 23.19
C SER A 297 2.35 -36.57 22.00
N THR A 298 1.92 -36.30 20.77
CA THR A 298 2.75 -36.44 19.56
C THR A 298 3.31 -35.11 19.06
N TRP A 299 2.94 -34.00 19.68
CA TRP A 299 3.42 -32.70 19.26
C TRP A 299 4.91 -32.52 19.60
N PRO A 300 5.69 -31.86 18.73
CA PRO A 300 7.07 -31.55 19.04
C PRO A 300 7.15 -30.62 20.26
N GLU A 301 8.29 -30.62 20.96
CA GLU A 301 8.53 -29.58 21.96
C GLU A 301 8.57 -28.21 21.26
N SER A 302 7.93 -27.22 21.86
CA SER A 302 8.02 -25.84 21.37
C SER A 302 9.48 -25.40 21.45
N GLY A 303 10.18 -25.39 20.33
CA GLY A 303 11.58 -24.95 20.25
C GLY A 303 11.76 -23.52 20.75
N GLU A 304 12.94 -23.24 21.31
CA GLU A 304 13.37 -21.86 21.56
C GLU A 304 13.47 -21.13 20.23
N ARG A 305 12.83 -19.95 20.14
CA ARG A 305 12.84 -19.16 18.91
C ARG A 305 14.08 -18.31 18.85
N ASN A 306 14.76 -18.35 17.69
CA ASN A 306 15.86 -17.43 17.44
C ASN A 306 15.31 -16.01 17.20
N LEU A 307 15.44 -15.16 18.23
CA LEU A 307 15.07 -13.75 18.20
C LEU A 307 16.28 -12.84 17.88
N GLU A 308 17.40 -13.41 17.43
CA GLU A 308 18.55 -12.62 16.98
C GLU A 308 18.13 -11.66 15.86
N GLU A 309 18.75 -10.48 15.88
CA GLU A 309 18.59 -9.46 14.84
C GLU A 309 18.89 -10.06 13.46
N ILE A 310 18.14 -9.60 12.46
CA ILE A 310 18.33 -10.07 11.08
C ILE A 310 19.42 -9.23 10.43
N ASP A 311 20.51 -9.87 10.03
CA ASP A 311 21.60 -9.20 9.32
C ASP A 311 21.14 -8.67 7.96
N ARG A 312 21.62 -7.48 7.63
CA ARG A 312 21.42 -6.84 6.34
C ARG A 312 22.29 -7.48 5.26
N ASP A 313 21.77 -7.54 4.03
CA ASP A 313 22.49 -8.10 2.88
C ASP A 313 22.44 -7.19 1.64
N ASP A 314 23.06 -7.65 0.53
CA ASP A 314 23.11 -6.94 -0.75
C ASP A 314 21.72 -6.58 -1.31
N HIS A 315 20.69 -7.38 -1.00
CA HIS A 315 19.32 -7.10 -1.46
C HIS A 315 18.73 -5.91 -0.71
N ASP A 316 19.07 -5.71 0.57
CA ASP A 316 18.65 -4.53 1.33
C ASP A 316 19.26 -3.25 0.75
N GLU A 317 20.52 -3.29 0.31
CA GLU A 317 21.15 -2.15 -0.38
C GLU A 317 20.44 -1.83 -1.71
N ALA A 318 20.07 -2.85 -2.47
CA ALA A 318 19.30 -2.69 -3.70
C ALA A 318 17.92 -2.07 -3.45
N LEU A 319 17.24 -2.44 -2.36
CA LEU A 319 15.96 -1.87 -1.95
C LEU A 319 16.07 -0.40 -1.54
N GLU A 320 17.11 -0.02 -0.79
CA GLU A 320 17.35 1.39 -0.44
C GLU A 320 17.56 2.24 -1.69
N LEU A 321 18.35 1.74 -2.65
CA LEU A 321 18.55 2.40 -3.93
C LEU A 321 17.24 2.54 -4.72
N ALA A 322 16.43 1.47 -4.79
CA ALA A 322 15.13 1.50 -5.45
C ALA A 322 14.19 2.52 -4.81
N GLN A 323 14.15 2.59 -3.48
CA GLN A 323 13.34 3.54 -2.74
C GLN A 323 13.80 4.99 -2.95
N GLU A 324 15.11 5.26 -2.98
CA GLU A 324 15.61 6.59 -3.29
C GLU A 324 15.27 6.99 -4.74
N GLN A 325 15.42 6.07 -5.70
CA GLN A 325 14.99 6.30 -7.08
C GLN A 325 13.49 6.57 -7.19
N HIS A 326 12.65 5.89 -6.39
CA HIS A 326 11.22 6.15 -6.32
C HIS A 326 10.94 7.56 -5.77
N ARG A 327 11.56 7.96 -4.65
CA ARG A 327 11.45 9.31 -4.07
C ARG A 327 11.86 10.39 -5.07
N VAL A 328 12.93 10.14 -5.83
CA VAL A 328 13.38 11.04 -6.90
C VAL A 328 12.34 11.13 -8.01
N ARG A 329 11.75 10.01 -8.45
CA ARG A 329 10.69 9.98 -9.48
C ARG A 329 9.43 10.73 -9.03
N VAL A 330 8.98 10.52 -7.79
CA VAL A 330 7.81 11.23 -7.22
C VAL A 330 8.07 12.74 -7.16
N ARG A 331 9.25 13.16 -6.67
CA ARG A 331 9.62 14.59 -6.61
C ARG A 331 9.83 15.21 -7.99
N LYS A 332 10.29 14.42 -8.96
CA LYS A 332 10.66 14.86 -10.31
C LYS A 332 9.99 13.95 -11.35
N PRO A 333 8.67 14.09 -11.55
CA PRO A 333 7.89 13.17 -12.38
C PRO A 333 8.29 13.17 -13.86
N ASN A 334 9.07 14.16 -14.32
CA ASN A 334 9.56 14.23 -15.69
C ASN A 334 11.08 14.07 -15.77
N LEU A 335 11.77 13.56 -14.73
CA LEU A 335 13.22 13.42 -14.75
C LEU A 335 13.68 12.58 -15.97
N GLY A 336 14.52 13.18 -16.82
CA GLY A 336 15.02 12.54 -18.05
C GLY A 336 14.05 12.55 -19.24
N HIS A 337 12.82 13.01 -19.07
CA HIS A 337 11.85 13.14 -20.15
C HIS A 337 11.91 14.53 -20.81
N PRO A 338 11.57 14.63 -22.11
CA PRO A 338 11.54 15.90 -22.82
C PRO A 338 10.39 16.78 -22.32
N VAL A 339 10.71 18.02 -21.96
CA VAL A 339 9.76 19.09 -21.67
C VAL A 339 10.08 20.31 -22.51
N PHE A 340 9.12 21.23 -22.62
CA PHE A 340 9.24 22.40 -23.48
C PHE A 340 9.02 23.68 -22.66
N ARG A 341 9.60 24.77 -23.15
CA ARG A 341 9.28 26.12 -22.68
C ARG A 341 7.97 26.57 -23.32
N ALA A 342 6.90 26.60 -22.54
CA ALA A 342 5.65 27.19 -22.99
C ALA A 342 5.67 28.71 -22.74
N ARG A 343 5.23 29.49 -23.74
CA ARG A 343 5.13 30.97 -23.65
C ARG A 343 3.67 31.42 -23.66
N PRO A 344 2.93 31.22 -22.55
CA PRO A 344 1.50 31.49 -22.50
C PRO A 344 1.18 32.94 -22.88
N ARG A 345 0.17 33.14 -23.73
CA ARG A 345 -0.27 34.49 -24.13
C ARG A 345 -0.94 35.19 -22.94
N ARG A 346 -0.22 36.11 -22.28
CA ARG A 346 -0.76 36.98 -21.21
C ARG A 346 -1.44 38.26 -21.74
N THR A 347 -1.84 38.27 -23.01
CA THR A 347 -2.44 39.45 -23.68
C THR A 347 -3.71 39.93 -23.00
N LEU A 348 -4.55 39.01 -22.51
CA LEU A 348 -5.79 39.37 -21.80
C LEU A 348 -5.49 40.06 -20.47
N LEU A 349 -4.59 39.50 -19.65
CA LEU A 349 -4.23 40.08 -18.36
C LEU A 349 -3.54 41.45 -18.54
N GLY A 350 -2.60 41.55 -19.48
CA GLY A 350 -1.97 42.82 -19.84
C GLY A 350 -2.99 43.85 -20.33
N GLY A 351 -3.96 43.44 -21.15
CA GLY A 351 -5.04 44.31 -21.62
C GLY A 351 -5.98 44.76 -20.51
N LEU A 352 -6.31 43.90 -19.54
CA LEU A 352 -7.12 44.25 -18.37
C LEU A 352 -6.39 45.24 -17.46
N VAL A 353 -5.12 44.98 -17.14
CA VAL A 353 -4.29 45.89 -16.32
C VAL A 353 -4.13 47.25 -17.01
N GLY A 354 -3.80 47.25 -18.31
CA GLY A 354 -3.68 48.47 -19.10
C GLY A 354 -5.01 49.22 -19.24
N GLY A 355 -6.12 48.50 -19.39
CA GLY A 355 -7.47 49.07 -19.42
C GLY A 355 -7.87 49.71 -18.09
N GLY A 356 -7.51 49.07 -16.96
CA GLY A 356 -7.68 49.64 -15.62
C GLY A 356 -6.86 50.92 -15.42
N PHE A 357 -5.59 50.94 -15.82
CA PHE A 357 -4.77 52.15 -15.81
C PHE A 357 -5.34 53.25 -16.71
N GLY A 358 -5.77 52.91 -17.93
CA GLY A 358 -6.43 53.84 -18.85
C GLY A 358 -7.75 54.40 -18.28
N PHE A 359 -8.49 53.58 -17.53
CA PHE A 359 -9.69 54.00 -16.82
C PHE A 359 -9.39 55.02 -15.72
N LEU A 360 -8.39 54.75 -14.88
CA LEU A 360 -7.99 55.65 -13.80
C LEU A 360 -7.52 57.01 -14.33
N LEU A 361 -6.71 57.02 -15.39
CA LEU A 361 -6.25 58.24 -16.05
C LEU A 361 -7.38 58.99 -16.77
N GLY A 362 -8.41 58.29 -17.24
CA GLY A 362 -9.56 58.87 -17.94
C GLY A 362 -10.69 59.37 -17.04
N ALA A 363 -10.68 59.06 -15.73
CA ALA A 363 -11.82 59.25 -14.83
C ALA A 363 -12.20 60.72 -14.52
N GLY A 364 -11.43 61.71 -15.01
CA GLY A 364 -11.73 63.14 -14.84
C GLY A 364 -12.09 63.91 -16.11
N ILE A 365 -12.10 63.27 -17.29
CA ILE A 365 -12.00 63.98 -18.59
C ILE A 365 -13.28 63.82 -19.46
N GLY A 366 -14.40 63.32 -18.94
CA GLY A 366 -15.65 63.22 -19.71
C GLY A 366 -15.56 62.27 -20.92
N ALA A 367 -16.19 62.62 -22.06
CA ALA A 367 -16.30 61.74 -23.25
C ALA A 367 -14.94 61.31 -23.83
N THR A 368 -13.89 62.13 -23.68
CA THR A 368 -12.50 61.81 -24.07
C THR A 368 -11.88 60.69 -23.24
N GLY A 369 -12.44 60.38 -22.06
CA GLY A 369 -12.02 59.28 -21.20
C GLY A 369 -12.29 57.89 -21.79
N VAL A 370 -13.18 57.75 -22.77
CA VAL A 370 -13.44 56.46 -23.44
C VAL A 370 -12.26 56.07 -24.34
N MET A 371 -11.69 57.03 -25.07
CA MET A 371 -10.57 56.78 -25.98
C MET A 371 -9.30 56.38 -25.22
N LEU A 372 -9.04 57.01 -24.06
CA LEU A 372 -7.91 56.65 -23.19
C LEU A 372 -8.00 55.21 -22.66
N LYS A 373 -9.21 54.70 -22.39
CA LYS A 373 -9.39 53.30 -21.94
C LYS A 373 -9.00 52.30 -23.01
N SER A 374 -9.45 52.53 -24.24
CA SER A 374 -9.12 51.66 -25.38
C SER A 374 -7.63 51.69 -25.70
N ILE A 375 -7.00 52.86 -25.66
CA ILE A 375 -5.56 53.01 -25.86
C ILE A 375 -4.79 52.30 -24.74
N GLY A 376 -5.18 52.51 -23.48
CA GLY A 376 -4.58 51.83 -22.32
C GLY A 376 -4.67 50.31 -22.42
N ALA A 377 -5.81 49.76 -22.83
CA ALA A 377 -5.99 48.32 -23.05
C ALA A 377 -5.11 47.79 -24.18
N LEU A 378 -5.00 48.50 -25.31
CA LEU A 378 -4.15 48.09 -26.44
C LEU A 378 -2.66 48.13 -26.07
N VAL A 379 -2.21 49.20 -25.42
CA VAL A 379 -0.82 49.35 -24.94
C VAL A 379 -0.51 48.28 -23.88
N GLY A 380 -1.42 48.06 -22.93
CA GLY A 380 -1.28 47.00 -21.93
C GLY A 380 -1.22 45.60 -22.54
N ALA A 381 -2.04 45.32 -23.56
CA ALA A 381 -2.00 44.05 -24.28
C ALA A 381 -0.68 43.89 -25.06
N ALA A 382 -0.17 44.95 -25.69
CA ALA A 382 1.11 44.93 -26.40
C ALA A 382 2.29 44.69 -25.46
N ILE A 383 2.37 45.42 -24.34
CA ILE A 383 3.41 45.24 -23.31
C ILE A 383 3.29 43.85 -22.67
N GLY A 384 2.08 43.43 -22.29
CA GLY A 384 1.83 42.09 -21.75
C GLY A 384 2.17 40.97 -22.72
N SER A 385 2.17 41.25 -24.03
CA SER A 385 2.63 40.31 -25.06
C SER A 385 4.16 40.24 -25.18
N GLN A 386 4.91 41.24 -24.70
CA GLN A 386 6.37 41.25 -24.73
C GLN A 386 6.97 40.66 -23.44
N ILE A 387 6.30 40.86 -22.29
CA ILE A 387 6.72 40.29 -21.00
C ILE A 387 6.18 38.86 -20.89
N ARG A 388 6.77 37.92 -21.65
CA ARG A 388 6.43 36.49 -21.57
C ARG A 388 7.48 35.77 -20.73
N GLY A 389 7.11 35.43 -19.49
CA GLY A 389 7.82 34.38 -18.78
C GLY A 389 7.67 33.06 -19.53
N SER A 390 8.75 32.29 -19.63
CA SER A 390 8.66 30.89 -20.04
C SER A 390 8.28 30.05 -18.84
N ILE A 391 7.29 29.18 -19.00
CA ILE A 391 6.94 28.18 -18.00
C ILE A 391 7.24 26.78 -18.52
N CYS A 392 7.44 25.82 -17.63
CA CYS A 392 7.53 24.42 -18.01
C CYS A 392 6.19 23.94 -18.60
N SER A 393 6.25 23.26 -19.75
CA SER A 393 5.06 22.73 -20.44
C SER A 393 4.45 21.49 -19.78
N ALA A 394 5.20 20.81 -18.90
CA ALA A 394 4.77 19.55 -18.32
C ALA A 394 3.45 19.71 -17.54
N PRO A 395 2.51 18.74 -17.64
CA PRO A 395 1.26 18.78 -16.89
C PRO A 395 1.55 18.94 -15.40
N ARG A 396 0.74 19.75 -14.71
CA ARG A 396 0.85 20.05 -13.26
C ARG A 396 2.13 20.75 -12.78
N CYS A 397 3.17 20.87 -13.60
CA CYS A 397 4.41 21.54 -13.20
C CYS A 397 4.30 23.08 -13.27
N GLY A 398 4.14 23.65 -14.46
CA GLY A 398 3.90 25.09 -14.68
C GLY A 398 4.93 26.09 -14.10
N VAL A 399 6.08 25.62 -13.60
CA VAL A 399 7.09 26.48 -12.94
C VAL A 399 7.70 27.45 -13.93
N ASP A 400 7.97 28.68 -13.50
CA ASP A 400 8.72 29.65 -14.29
C ASP A 400 10.15 29.14 -14.53
N LEU A 401 10.57 29.20 -15.79
CA LEU A 401 11.90 28.78 -16.24
C LEU A 401 12.75 30.00 -16.55
N SER A 402 13.98 30.04 -16.04
CA SER A 402 14.98 31.03 -16.46
C SER A 402 15.35 30.79 -17.94
N ALA A 403 15.77 31.83 -18.67
CA ALA A 403 16.07 31.73 -20.09
C ALA A 403 17.19 30.70 -20.42
N ASP A 404 18.08 30.44 -19.47
CA ASP A 404 19.25 29.56 -19.57
C ASP A 404 19.01 28.13 -19.02
N ALA A 405 17.88 27.86 -18.37
CA ALA A 405 17.58 26.52 -17.86
C ALA A 405 17.59 25.44 -18.97
N THR A 406 18.41 24.41 -18.81
CA THR A 406 18.39 23.22 -19.69
C THR A 406 17.59 22.07 -19.08
N VAL A 407 17.30 22.15 -17.78
CA VAL A 407 16.48 21.21 -17.02
C VAL A 407 15.49 22.00 -16.17
N CYS A 408 14.25 21.55 -16.12
CA CYS A 408 13.23 22.14 -15.26
C CYS A 408 13.58 21.87 -13.78
N PRO A 409 13.71 22.91 -12.93
CA PRO A 409 14.13 22.74 -11.54
C PRO A 409 13.09 22.01 -10.68
N ASN A 410 11.82 22.03 -11.09
CA ASN A 410 10.73 21.40 -10.35
C ASN A 410 10.53 19.94 -10.79
N CYS A 411 10.13 19.69 -12.04
CA CYS A 411 9.80 18.33 -12.48
C CYS A 411 11.00 17.50 -12.99
N GLY A 412 12.20 18.09 -13.10
CA GLY A 412 13.40 17.41 -13.59
C GLY A 412 13.47 17.17 -15.10
N GLY A 413 12.47 17.59 -15.87
CA GLY A 413 12.43 17.39 -17.33
C GLY A 413 13.52 18.14 -18.08
N GLN A 414 14.05 17.52 -19.13
CA GLN A 414 15.03 18.13 -20.02
C GLN A 414 14.33 19.09 -20.98
N ILE A 415 14.75 20.34 -21.00
CA ILE A 415 14.14 21.36 -21.84
C ILE A 415 14.71 21.24 -23.26
N VAL A 416 13.91 20.70 -24.18
CA VAL A 416 14.34 20.36 -25.55
C VAL A 416 13.86 21.36 -26.61
N GLY A 417 12.99 22.30 -26.26
CA GLY A 417 12.50 23.30 -27.20
C GLY A 417 11.50 24.27 -26.60
N GLU A 418 10.86 25.04 -27.49
CA GLU A 418 9.84 26.03 -27.13
C GLU A 418 8.52 25.72 -27.84
N ILE A 419 7.40 25.93 -27.15
CA ILE A 419 6.05 25.79 -27.67
C ILE A 419 5.20 27.02 -27.31
N GLU A 420 4.12 27.28 -28.06
CA GLU A 420 3.29 28.46 -27.79
C GLU A 420 2.47 28.32 -26.52
N SER A 421 2.07 27.09 -26.17
CA SER A 421 1.16 26.83 -25.07
C SER A 421 1.41 25.45 -24.46
N ALA A 422 1.24 25.32 -23.14
CA ALA A 422 1.33 24.03 -22.45
C ALA A 422 0.35 22.98 -23.01
N LYS A 423 -0.75 23.40 -23.64
CA LYS A 423 -1.69 22.49 -24.32
C LYS A 423 -1.08 21.73 -25.50
N GLN A 424 -0.01 22.27 -26.10
CA GLN A 424 0.72 21.65 -27.21
C GLN A 424 1.76 20.65 -26.73
N HIS A 425 1.88 20.41 -25.42
CA HIS A 425 2.93 19.58 -24.86
C HIS A 425 2.95 18.16 -25.43
N LEU A 426 1.79 17.47 -25.48
CA LEU A 426 1.73 16.09 -25.98
C LEU A 426 2.16 15.99 -27.45
N ALA A 427 1.62 16.86 -28.31
CA ALA A 427 2.00 16.91 -29.72
C ALA A 427 3.51 17.20 -29.89
N ALA A 428 4.08 18.08 -29.07
CA ALA A 428 5.50 18.41 -29.13
C ALA A 428 6.39 17.26 -28.66
N VAL A 429 5.95 16.47 -27.67
CA VAL A 429 6.65 15.24 -27.23
C VAL A 429 6.65 14.21 -28.37
N GLU A 430 5.50 13.95 -28.98
CA GLU A 430 5.38 13.03 -30.13
C GLU A 430 6.30 13.46 -31.30
N ASP A 431 6.31 14.76 -31.64
CA ASP A 431 7.18 15.32 -32.67
C ASP A 431 8.68 15.19 -32.34
N TYR A 432 9.04 15.24 -31.05
CA TYR A 432 10.42 15.07 -30.60
C TYR A 432 10.85 13.59 -30.67
N GLU A 433 9.99 12.67 -30.23
CA GLU A 433 10.24 11.23 -30.29
C GLU A 433 10.39 10.73 -31.73
N GLN A 434 9.54 11.19 -32.65
CA GLN A 434 9.65 10.85 -34.07
C GLN A 434 10.99 11.31 -34.68
N ARG A 435 11.48 12.50 -34.31
CA ARG A 435 12.78 13.01 -34.76
C ARG A 435 13.93 12.21 -34.17
N ALA A 436 13.87 11.87 -32.88
CA ALA A 436 14.90 11.08 -32.21
C ALA A 436 15.03 9.66 -32.82
N LEU A 437 13.90 9.05 -33.21
CA LEU A 437 13.89 7.75 -33.88
C LEU A 437 14.41 7.82 -35.32
N GLY A 438 14.08 8.89 -36.05
CA GLY A 438 14.51 9.09 -37.44
C GLY A 438 16.01 9.42 -37.59
N GLU A 439 16.65 9.96 -36.56
CA GLU A 439 18.09 10.24 -36.56
C GLU A 439 18.95 9.03 -36.17
N GLY A 440 18.35 7.97 -35.63
CA GLY A 440 19.03 6.74 -35.23
C GLY A 440 19.09 5.64 -36.30
N SER A 441 18.43 5.82 -37.45
CA SER A 441 18.43 4.92 -38.61
C SER A 441 19.37 5.42 -39.69
#